data_AF-A0A846H0R3-F1
#
_entry.id   AF-A0A846H0R3-F1
#
_cell.length_a   1.000
_cell.length_b   1.000
_cell.length_c   1.000
_cell.angle_alpha   90.00
_cell.angle_beta   90.00
_cell.angle_gamma   90.00
#
_symmetry.space_group_name_H-M   'P 1'
#
loop_
_entity.id
_entity.type
_entity.pdbx_description
1 polymer ?
#
loop_
_entity_poly.entity_id
_entity_poly.type
_entity_poly.pdbx_seq_one_letter_code
_entity_poly.pdbx_strand_id
1 'polypeptide(L)' 'MKNLRFLDLDEKFDNLVDLLRLRAHSQPDQIAYTFLKKGEEETARITDEVLDQRSRAYACQLPSLGATGERSRAS' A
#
# COMPACT_ATOMS: atom_id res chain seq x y z
N MET A 1 -11.95 -4.01 -13.26
CA MET A 1 -11.23 -4.80 -12.23
C MET A 1 -12.24 -5.36 -11.25
N LYS A 2 -12.12 -6.63 -10.87
CA LYS A 2 -12.88 -7.16 -9.73
C LYS A 2 -12.36 -6.45 -8.47
N ASN A 3 -13.25 -5.87 -7.67
CA ASN A 3 -12.91 -5.49 -6.31
C ASN A 3 -12.51 -6.78 -5.58
N LEU A 4 -11.22 -6.92 -5.27
CA LEU A 4 -10.71 -8.01 -4.46
C LEU A 4 -11.40 -7.90 -3.11
N ARG A 5 -12.22 -8.91 -2.78
CA ARG A 5 -12.83 -8.97 -1.46
C ARG A 5 -11.73 -9.28 -0.47
N PHE A 6 -11.88 -8.83 0.77
CA PHE A 6 -10.92 -9.10 1.84
C PHE A 6 -10.62 -10.61 1.98
N LEU A 7 -11.60 -11.47 1.67
CA LEU A 7 -11.48 -12.94 1.67
C LEU A 7 -10.60 -13.50 0.54
N ASP A 8 -10.39 -12.77 -0.56
CA ASP A 8 -9.57 -13.20 -1.70
C ASP A 8 -8.06 -12.97 -1.45
N LEU A 9 -7.70 -12.34 -0.33
CA LEU A 9 -6.33 -11.98 0.01
C LEU A 9 -5.54 -13.17 0.59
N ASP A 10 -6.18 -13.98 1.45
CA ASP A 10 -5.55 -15.08 2.20
C ASP A 10 -5.00 -16.21 1.31
N GLU A 11 -5.56 -16.42 0.11
CA GLU A 11 -5.10 -17.50 -0.79
C GLU A 11 -3.99 -17.06 -1.75
N LYS A 12 -3.72 -15.77 -1.90
CA LYS A 12 -2.87 -15.25 -2.99
C LYS A 12 -1.72 -14.35 -2.57
N PHE A 13 -1.78 -13.77 -1.37
CA PHE A 13 -0.77 -12.81 -0.92
C PHE A 13 -0.44 -13.03 0.55
N ASP A 14 0.84 -13.14 0.88
CA ASP A 14 1.28 -13.37 2.25
C ASP A 14 1.18 -12.10 3.12
N ASN A 15 1.16 -10.92 2.48
CA ASN A 15 1.03 -9.63 3.14
C ASN A 15 0.53 -8.52 2.18
N LEU A 16 0.29 -7.33 2.74
CA LEU A 16 -0.18 -6.17 1.98
C LEU A 16 0.83 -5.70 0.91
N VAL A 17 2.14 -5.86 1.14
CA VAL A 17 3.17 -5.43 0.18
C VAL A 17 3.07 -6.27 -1.10
N ASP A 18 2.82 -7.57 -0.98
CA ASP A 18 2.67 -8.47 -2.14
C ASP A 18 1.46 -8.10 -3.00
N LEU A 19 0.35 -7.72 -2.35
CA LEU A 19 -0.84 -7.22 -3.04
C LEU A 19 -0.54 -5.92 -3.82
N LEU A 20 0.14 -4.97 -3.18
CA LEU A 20 0.45 -3.67 -3.80
C LEU A 20 1.42 -3.81 -4.96
N ARG A 21 2.37 -4.74 -4.86
CA ARG A 21 3.29 -5.06 -5.96
C ARG A 21 2.56 -5.56 -7.20
N LEU A 22 1.53 -6.40 -7.04
CA LEU A 22 0.71 -6.85 -8.17
C LEU A 22 -0.03 -5.70 -8.84
N ARG A 23 -0.58 -4.77 -8.04
CA ARG A 23 -1.30 -3.59 -8.57
C ARG A 23 -0.36 -2.68 -9.35
N ALA A 24 0.81 -2.37 -8.78
CA ALA A 24 1.85 -1.59 -9.45
C ALA A 24 2.29 -2.23 -10.78
N HIS A 25 2.40 -3.55 -10.83
CA HIS A 25 2.77 -4.24 -12.08
C HIS A 25 1.64 -4.22 -13.13
N SER A 26 0.39 -4.33 -12.68
CA SER A 26 -0.75 -4.39 -13.59
C SER A 26 -1.11 -3.02 -14.15
N GLN A 27 -1.08 -1.97 -13.32
CA GLN A 27 -1.53 -0.61 -13.63
C GLN A 27 -0.70 0.44 -12.87
N PRO A 28 0.58 0.65 -13.24
CA PRO A 28 1.49 1.51 -12.50
C PRO A 28 0.99 2.95 -12.35
N ASP A 29 0.29 3.47 -13.37
CA ASP A 29 -0.20 4.84 -13.43
C ASP A 29 -1.59 5.03 -12.81
N GLN A 30 -2.27 3.96 -12.37
CA GLN A 30 -3.58 4.08 -11.75
C GLN A 30 -3.48 4.82 -10.43
N ILE A 31 -4.32 5.83 -10.24
CA ILE A 31 -4.37 6.62 -9.00
C ILE A 31 -5.01 5.76 -7.90
N ALA A 32 -4.20 5.37 -6.92
CA ALA A 32 -4.62 4.61 -5.75
C ALA A 32 -5.21 5.53 -4.67
N TYR A 33 -4.60 6.70 -4.47
CA TYR A 33 -5.07 7.70 -3.51
C TYR A 33 -4.97 9.11 -4.08
N THR A 34 -5.97 9.92 -3.73
CA THR A 34 -6.01 11.36 -3.99
C THR A 34 -6.08 12.09 -2.66
N PHE A 35 -5.11 12.95 -2.40
CA PHE A 35 -5.07 13.77 -1.20
C PHE A 35 -5.80 15.07 -1.47
N LEU A 36 -6.74 15.41 -0.59
CA LEU A 36 -7.54 16.62 -0.68
C LEU A 36 -7.25 17.53 0.51
N LYS A 37 -6.86 18.78 0.27
CA LYS A 37 -6.80 19.80 1.32
C LYS A 37 -8.21 20.17 1.73
N LYS A 38 -8.51 19.96 3.00
CA LYS A 38 -9.86 20.16 3.58
C LYS A 38 -10.98 19.44 2.80
N GLY A 39 -10.66 18.38 2.07
CA GLY A 39 -11.65 17.64 1.27
C GLY A 39 -12.08 18.33 -0.04
N GLU A 40 -11.52 19.48 -0.37
CA GLU A 40 -11.99 20.31 -1.50
C GLU A 40 -10.96 20.39 -2.63
N GLU A 41 -9.70 20.65 -2.30
CA GLU A 41 -8.65 20.86 -3.32
C GLU A 41 -7.72 19.67 -3.41
N GLU A 42 -7.55 19.11 -4.60
CA GLU A 42 -6.54 18.10 -4.83
C GLU A 42 -5.13 18.65 -4.62
N THR A 43 -4.38 18.05 -3.70
CA THR A 43 -3.00 18.46 -3.39
C THR A 43 -1.96 17.45 -3.84
N ALA A 44 -2.31 16.17 -3.91
CA ALA A 44 -1.40 15.15 -4.36
C ALA A 44 -2.14 13.90 -4.85
N ARG A 45 -1.48 13.15 -5.71
CA ARG A 45 -1.90 11.81 -6.14
C ARG A 45 -0.81 10.82 -5.79
N ILE A 46 -1.23 9.63 -5.38
CA ILE A 46 -0.35 8.48 -5.27
C ILE A 46 -0.86 7.44 -6.26
N THR A 47 0.01 7.07 -7.20
CA THR A 47 -0.25 5.96 -8.11
C THR A 47 0.09 4.63 -7.46
N ASP A 48 -0.41 3.52 -8.01
CA ASP A 48 -0.09 2.18 -7.53
C ASP A 48 1.43 1.92 -7.53
N GLU A 49 2.19 2.42 -8.50
CA GLU A 49 3.66 2.31 -8.52
C GLU A 49 4.32 3.04 -7.33
N VAL A 50 3.92 4.29 -7.08
CA VAL A 50 4.45 5.10 -5.97
C VAL A 50 4.09 4.46 -4.63
N LEU A 51 2.88 3.90 -4.53
CA LEU A 51 2.40 3.22 -3.33
C LEU A 51 3.21 1.95 -3.02
N ASP A 52 3.51 1.13 -4.04
CA ASP A 52 4.34 -0.07 -3.91
C ASP A 52 5.78 0.28 -3.48
N GLN A 53 6.42 1.27 -4.12
CA GLN A 53 7.76 1.72 -3.72
C GLN A 53 7.81 2.17 -2.26
N ARG A 54 6.85 2.99 -1.82
CA ARG A 54 6.78 3.46 -0.43
C ARG A 54 6.55 2.30 0.53
N SER A 55 5.64 1.39 0.20
CA SER A 55 5.31 0.24 1.06
C SER A 55 6.51 -0.67 1.28
N ARG A 56 7.31 -0.94 0.25
CA ARG A 56 8.59 -1.65 0.40
C ARG A 56 9.58 -0.90 1.26
N ALA A 57 9.71 0.41 1.06
CA ALA A 57 10.63 1.23 1.85
C ALA A 57 10.29 1.18 3.35
N TYR A 58 9.00 1.20 3.70
CA TYR A 58 8.56 1.02 5.09
C TYR A 58 8.75 -0.42 5.58
N ALA A 59 8.38 -1.42 4.77
CA ALA A 59 8.54 -2.83 5.14
C ALA A 59 10.00 -3.23 5.39
N CYS A 60 10.97 -2.61 4.71
CA CYS A 60 12.41 -2.81 4.99
C CYS A 60 12.84 -2.16 6.32
N GLN A 61 12.14 -1.12 6.79
CA GLN A 61 12.45 -0.43 8.05
C GLN A 61 11.91 -1.19 9.26
N LEU A 62 10.75 -1.86 9.16
CA LEU A 62 10.12 -2.53 10.31
C LEU A 62 10.99 -3.62 11.00
N PRO A 63 11.66 -4.53 10.28
CA PRO A 63 12.53 -5.53 10.90
C PRO A 63 13.71 -4.90 11.65
N SER A 64 14.23 -3.76 11.16
CA SER A 64 15.34 -3.04 11.81
C SER A 64 14.96 -2.40 13.15
N LEU A 65 13.66 -2.28 13.42
CA LEU A 65 13.08 -1.80 14.68
C LEU A 65 12.72 -2.94 15.65
N GLY A 66 13.00 -4.20 15.30
CA GLY A 66 12.65 -5.37 16.12
C GLY A 66 11.16 -5.73 16.10
N ALA A 67 10.36 -5.12 15.23
CA ALA A 67 8.90 -5.20 15.22
C ALA A 67 8.34 -6.38 14.38
N THR A 68 8.97 -7.55 14.43
CA THR A 68 8.45 -8.72 13.72
C THR A 68 7.19 -9.25 14.42
N GLY A 69 6.02 -9.03 13.82
CA GLY A 69 4.73 -9.53 14.33
C GLY A 69 4.02 -8.58 15.30
N GLU A 70 4.55 -7.39 15.55
CA GLU A 70 3.92 -6.40 16.42
C GLU A 70 3.16 -5.33 15.64
N ARG A 71 2.04 -4.87 16.20
CA ARG A 71 1.36 -3.66 15.73
C ARG A 71 2.19 -2.46 16.17
N SER A 72 3.05 -1.95 15.29
CA SER A 72 3.74 -0.68 15.52
C SER A 72 2.70 0.44 15.65
N ARG A 73 2.39 0.83 16.90
CA ARG A 73 1.56 1.98 17.22
C ARG A 73 2.44 3.21 16.98
N ALA A 74 2.12 4.02 15.98
CA ALA A 74 2.67 5.36 15.89
C ALA A 74 2.25 6.12 17.17
N SER A 75 3.22 6.39 18.04
CA SER A 75 3.08 7.19 19.27
C SER A 75 3.66 8.57 19.05
#